data_AF-A0A0Q9Q0U3-F1
#
_entry.id   AF-A0A0Q9Q0U3-F1
#
_cell.length_a   1.000
_cell.length_b   1.000
_cell.length_c   1.000
_cell.angle_alpha   90.00
_cell.angle_beta   90.00
_cell.angle_gamma   90.00
#
_symmetry.space_group_name_H-M   'P 1'
#
loop_
_entity.id
_entity.type
_entity.pdbx_description
1 polymer ?
#
loop_
_entity_poly.entity_id
_entity_poly.type
_entity_poly.pdbx_seq_one_letter_code
_entity_poly.pdbx_strand_id
1 'polypeptide(L)'
;MVQEFSDYRAEGILLAGAGRAILLQLANPGIGRGVAEHSTFTERPVNRLKGTLTYVYAVVYGNDEQVKEVRRRVNRAHVPVRRPADKASAGYSAFDPELQLWVVATLYDTALTIIEKIYGPLDDAAADAMYRDYARIGTALQLPPGMWPKDRAEFGRYWAERVSTLRAEYPGVRVARGLLFPRHTALWYRAIIPPARFLTAGLLPEQLRKDFGLAWSDQHERRFHRTFRILAVAYPKLPPGIRYWFKDYCLRELDRDLKRNPQPSQHLGISA
;
A
#
# COMPACT_ATOMS: atom_id res chain seq x y z
N MET A 1 18.96 5.89 28.40
CA MET A 1 18.21 6.80 27.52
C MET A 1 17.38 5.92 26.61
N VAL A 2 16.15 5.61 27.05
CA VAL A 2 15.26 4.65 26.39
C VAL A 2 14.77 5.32 25.11
N GLN A 3 15.05 4.74 23.94
CA GLN A 3 14.39 5.15 22.71
C GLN A 3 12.88 5.01 22.95
N GLU A 4 12.18 6.14 23.09
CA GLU A 4 10.73 6.17 22.88
C GLU A 4 10.45 5.47 21.56
N PHE A 5 9.55 4.48 21.58
CA PHE A 5 9.15 3.74 20.39
C PHE A 5 8.83 4.72 19.25
N SER A 6 9.74 4.85 18.28
CA SER A 6 9.47 5.64 17.08
C SER A 6 8.30 4.98 16.39
N ASP A 7 7.24 5.74 16.17
CA ASP A 7 6.01 5.24 15.57
C ASP A 7 6.22 5.01 14.05
N TYR A 8 6.93 3.94 13.72
CA TYR A 8 7.38 3.60 12.37
C TYR A 8 6.23 3.56 11.35
N ARG A 9 5.00 3.30 11.82
CA ARG A 9 3.82 3.11 10.96
C ARG A 9 3.25 4.44 10.45
N ALA A 10 3.68 5.58 11.02
CA ALA A 10 3.28 6.93 10.62
C ALA A 10 4.30 7.62 9.69
N GLU A 11 5.44 6.97 9.44
CA GLU A 11 6.59 7.57 8.78
C GLU A 11 6.31 7.88 7.30
N GLY A 12 6.48 9.14 6.91
CA GLY A 12 6.29 9.62 5.55
C GLY A 12 7.26 8.98 4.55
N ILE A 13 8.40 8.45 5.01
CA ILE A 13 9.33 7.70 4.15
C ILE A 13 8.70 6.44 3.55
N LEU A 14 7.62 5.91 4.15
CA LEU A 14 6.85 4.80 3.59
C LEU A 14 6.33 5.11 2.17
N LEU A 15 6.13 6.40 1.83
CA LEU A 15 5.77 6.82 0.46
C LEU A 15 6.82 6.45 -0.58
N ALA A 16 8.10 6.31 -0.20
CA ALA A 16 9.16 5.83 -1.09
C ALA A 16 8.90 4.39 -1.60
N GLY A 17 8.16 3.59 -0.82
CA GLY A 17 7.76 2.23 -1.18
C GLY A 17 6.43 2.14 -1.93
N ALA A 18 5.66 3.22 -2.06
CA ALA A 18 4.30 3.17 -2.61
C ALA A 18 4.24 2.52 -4.00
N GLY A 19 5.17 2.87 -4.90
CA GLY A 19 5.23 2.29 -6.24
C GLY A 19 5.56 0.79 -6.24
N ARG A 20 6.41 0.34 -5.31
CA ARG A 20 6.75 -1.08 -5.12
C ARG A 20 5.50 -1.88 -4.73
N ALA A 21 4.77 -1.44 -3.69
CA ALA A 21 3.54 -2.10 -3.25
C ALA A 21 2.50 -2.16 -4.39
N ILE A 22 2.32 -1.06 -5.13
CA ILE A 22 1.41 -1.01 -6.28
C ILE A 22 1.80 -2.03 -7.36
N LEU A 23 3.08 -2.14 -7.71
CA LEU A 23 3.51 -3.07 -8.76
C LEU A 23 3.44 -4.52 -8.32
N LEU A 24 3.73 -4.84 -7.05
CA LEU A 24 3.51 -6.18 -6.51
C LEU A 24 2.03 -6.57 -6.55
N GLN A 25 1.12 -5.64 -6.29
CA GLN A 25 -0.32 -5.84 -6.43
C GLN A 25 -0.70 -6.04 -7.91
N LEU A 26 -0.25 -5.18 -8.81
CA LEU A 26 -0.56 -5.26 -10.24
C LEU A 26 0.05 -6.50 -10.93
N ALA A 27 1.11 -7.08 -10.35
CA ALA A 27 1.70 -8.32 -10.85
C ALA A 27 0.82 -9.54 -10.58
N ASN A 28 -0.14 -9.47 -9.65
CA ASN A 28 -1.15 -10.51 -9.49
C ASN A 28 -2.20 -10.37 -10.62
N PRO A 29 -2.47 -11.42 -11.43
CA PRO A 29 -3.39 -11.34 -12.57
C PRO A 29 -4.80 -10.85 -12.22
N GLY A 30 -5.39 -11.34 -11.12
CA GLY A 30 -6.74 -10.96 -10.70
C GLY A 30 -6.83 -9.49 -10.31
N ILE A 31 -5.85 -9.00 -9.56
CA ILE A 31 -5.76 -7.58 -9.18
C ILE A 31 -5.44 -6.71 -10.39
N GLY A 32 -4.47 -7.11 -11.22
CA GLY A 32 -4.07 -6.39 -12.42
C GLY A 32 -5.24 -6.19 -13.39
N ARG A 33 -6.04 -7.24 -13.62
CA ARG A 33 -7.27 -7.17 -14.43
C ARG A 33 -8.33 -6.31 -13.76
N GLY A 34 -8.62 -6.53 -12.48
CA GLY A 34 -9.61 -5.73 -11.74
C GLY A 34 -9.30 -4.23 -11.75
N VAL A 35 -8.04 -3.85 -11.59
CA VAL A 35 -7.62 -2.45 -11.70
C VAL A 35 -7.73 -1.95 -13.14
N ALA A 36 -7.28 -2.74 -14.12
CA ALA A 36 -7.31 -2.32 -15.53
C ALA A 36 -8.73 -2.14 -16.09
N GLU A 37 -9.71 -2.92 -15.62
CA GLU A 37 -11.09 -2.90 -16.12
C GLU A 37 -12.00 -1.93 -15.34
N HIS A 38 -11.72 -1.68 -14.05
CA HIS A 38 -12.65 -0.93 -13.18
C HIS A 38 -12.07 0.33 -12.52
N SER A 39 -10.82 0.71 -12.82
CA SER A 39 -10.18 1.84 -12.17
C SER A 39 -9.70 2.91 -13.14
N THR A 40 -9.99 4.18 -12.81
CA THR A 40 -9.35 5.36 -13.41
C THR A 40 -7.98 5.66 -12.77
N PHE A 41 -7.28 4.61 -12.31
CA PHE A 41 -6.03 4.75 -11.53
C PHE A 41 -5.01 5.60 -12.28
N THR A 42 -4.78 5.33 -13.57
CA THR A 42 -3.81 6.09 -14.38
C THR A 42 -4.16 7.56 -14.55
N GLU A 43 -5.44 7.93 -14.43
CA GLU A 43 -5.90 9.32 -14.53
C GLU A 43 -5.78 10.05 -13.17
N ARG A 44 -5.98 9.32 -12.07
CA ARG A 44 -6.02 9.88 -10.71
C ARG A 44 -5.09 9.13 -9.73
N PRO A 45 -3.79 8.95 -10.05
CA PRO A 45 -2.91 8.06 -9.29
C PRO A 45 -2.65 8.55 -7.86
N VAL A 46 -2.52 9.87 -7.69
CA VAL A 46 -2.33 10.49 -6.37
C VAL A 46 -3.58 10.33 -5.50
N ASN A 47 -4.77 10.47 -6.08
CA ASN A 47 -6.03 10.28 -5.34
C ASN A 47 -6.21 8.81 -4.94
N ARG A 48 -5.84 7.86 -5.82
CA ARG A 48 -5.87 6.42 -5.49
C ARG A 48 -4.91 6.11 -4.34
N LEU A 49 -3.65 6.54 -4.43
CA LEU A 49 -2.66 6.35 -3.38
C LEU A 49 -3.13 6.93 -2.05
N LYS A 50 -3.63 8.16 -2.07
CA LYS A 50 -4.20 8.83 -0.90
C LYS A 50 -5.37 8.04 -0.31
N GLY A 51 -6.30 7.54 -1.11
CA GLY A 51 -7.41 6.72 -0.63
C GLY A 51 -6.94 5.47 0.13
N THR A 52 -5.95 4.75 -0.43
CA THR A 52 -5.34 3.59 0.25
C THR A 52 -4.65 3.98 1.55
N LEU A 53 -3.89 5.07 1.57
CA LEU A 53 -3.17 5.49 2.78
C LEU A 53 -4.08 6.08 3.84
N THR A 54 -5.11 6.85 3.47
CA THR A 54 -6.16 7.29 4.41
C THR A 54 -6.84 6.09 5.06
N TYR A 55 -7.12 5.03 4.29
CA TYR A 55 -7.65 3.79 4.84
C TYR A 55 -6.69 3.15 5.86
N VAL A 56 -5.42 2.97 5.49
CA VAL A 56 -4.40 2.40 6.38
C VAL A 56 -4.26 3.22 7.67
N TYR A 57 -4.09 4.54 7.56
CA TYR A 57 -3.93 5.40 8.73
C TYR A 57 -5.18 5.45 9.60
N ALA A 58 -6.38 5.46 9.02
CA ALA A 58 -7.60 5.42 9.81
C ALA A 58 -7.74 4.10 10.59
N VAL A 59 -7.36 2.96 10.02
CA VAL A 59 -7.41 1.67 10.73
C VAL A 59 -6.37 1.58 11.85
N VAL A 60 -5.19 2.17 11.66
CA VAL A 60 -4.09 2.09 12.65
C VAL A 60 -4.20 3.18 13.73
N TYR A 61 -4.63 4.38 13.37
CA TYR A 61 -4.57 5.58 14.23
C TYR A 61 -5.91 6.29 14.42
N GLY A 62 -6.93 5.93 13.65
CA GLY A 62 -8.21 6.62 13.67
C GLY A 62 -9.12 6.15 14.80
N ASN A 63 -10.20 6.90 14.99
CA ASN A 63 -11.32 6.51 15.85
C ASN A 63 -12.33 5.62 15.12
N ASP A 64 -13.31 5.06 15.85
CA ASP A 64 -14.31 4.15 15.29
C ASP A 64 -15.12 4.74 14.12
N GLU A 65 -15.43 6.04 14.17
CA GLU A 65 -16.17 6.74 13.11
C GLU A 65 -15.33 6.82 11.83
N GLN A 66 -14.05 7.18 11.96
CA GLN A 66 -13.10 7.22 10.84
C GLN A 66 -12.91 5.82 10.24
N VAL A 67 -12.75 4.79 11.07
CA VAL A 67 -12.64 3.39 10.61
C VAL A 67 -13.91 2.97 9.87
N LYS A 68 -15.10 3.26 10.41
CA LYS A 68 -16.38 2.95 9.76
C LYS A 68 -16.51 3.64 8.40
N GLU A 69 -16.09 4.90 8.31
CA GLU A 69 -16.18 5.67 7.08
C GLU A 69 -15.22 5.17 6.00
N VAL A 70 -13.94 4.90 6.32
CA VAL A 70 -13.01 4.36 5.32
C VAL A 70 -13.42 2.96 4.86
N ARG A 71 -13.97 2.13 5.77
CA ARG A 71 -14.56 0.82 5.41
C ARG A 71 -15.74 0.98 4.46
N ARG A 72 -16.65 1.93 4.73
CA ARG A 72 -17.78 2.22 3.84
C ARG A 72 -17.32 2.68 2.46
N ARG A 73 -16.31 3.57 2.39
CA ARG A 73 -15.74 4.08 1.13
C ARG A 73 -15.11 2.95 0.31
N VAL A 74 -14.24 2.13 0.92
CA VAL A 74 -13.57 1.04 0.19
C VAL A 74 -14.57 -0.02 -0.26
N ASN A 75 -15.56 -0.37 0.57
CA ASN A 75 -16.59 -1.33 0.19
C ASN A 75 -17.38 -0.86 -1.03
N ARG A 76 -17.82 0.41 -1.02
CA ARG A 76 -18.52 1.00 -2.17
C ARG A 76 -17.67 0.97 -3.43
N ALA A 77 -16.37 1.25 -3.32
CA ALA A 77 -15.43 1.18 -4.44
C ALA A 77 -15.17 -0.26 -4.92
N HIS A 78 -15.24 -1.26 -4.04
CA HIS A 78 -15.00 -2.67 -4.36
C HIS A 78 -16.24 -3.39 -4.92
N VAL A 79 -17.47 -2.94 -4.61
CA VAL A 79 -18.74 -3.51 -5.13
C VAL A 79 -18.73 -3.76 -6.65
N PRO A 80 -18.30 -2.84 -7.52
CA PRO A 80 -18.29 -3.08 -8.97
C PRO A 80 -17.09 -3.88 -9.48
N VAL A 81 -16.06 -4.11 -8.64
CA VAL A 81 -14.79 -4.71 -9.08
C VAL A 81 -14.88 -6.23 -8.99
N ARG A 82 -15.57 -6.82 -9.96
CA ARG A 82 -15.72 -8.27 -10.07
C ARG A 82 -16.01 -8.68 -11.50
N ARG A 83 -15.52 -9.87 -11.87
CA ARG A 83 -15.80 -10.52 -13.14
C ARG A 83 -15.87 -12.04 -12.92
N PRO A 84 -16.90 -12.73 -13.42
CA PRO A 84 -16.98 -14.19 -13.37
C PRO A 84 -15.81 -14.85 -14.11
N ALA A 85 -15.51 -16.10 -13.76
CA ALA A 85 -14.60 -16.92 -14.54
C ALA A 85 -15.16 -17.20 -15.93
N ASP A 86 -14.28 -17.25 -16.93
CA ASP A 86 -14.59 -17.64 -18.30
C ASP A 86 -13.40 -18.39 -18.94
N LYS A 87 -13.49 -18.73 -20.23
CA LYS A 87 -12.42 -19.47 -20.92
C LYS A 87 -11.07 -18.74 -20.98
N ALA A 88 -11.04 -17.42 -20.76
CA ALA A 88 -9.85 -16.58 -20.85
C ALA A 88 -9.34 -16.08 -19.48
N SER A 89 -10.07 -16.34 -18.39
CA SER A 89 -9.78 -15.79 -17.06
C SER A 89 -10.38 -16.64 -15.95
N ALA A 90 -9.64 -16.84 -14.85
CA ALA A 90 -10.18 -17.44 -13.62
C ALA A 90 -11.23 -16.56 -12.91
N GLY A 91 -11.54 -15.38 -13.46
CA GLY A 91 -12.38 -14.38 -12.81
C GLY A 91 -11.62 -13.63 -11.72
N TYR A 92 -12.27 -12.65 -11.11
CA TYR A 92 -11.76 -11.93 -9.95
C TYR A 92 -12.89 -11.26 -9.19
N SER A 93 -12.64 -10.96 -7.92
CA SER A 93 -13.48 -10.11 -7.08
C SER A 93 -12.60 -9.32 -6.13
N ALA A 94 -12.89 -8.04 -5.91
CA ALA A 94 -12.23 -7.28 -4.85
C ALA A 94 -12.61 -7.74 -3.42
N PHE A 95 -13.56 -8.67 -3.31
CA PHE A 95 -13.92 -9.39 -2.07
C PHE A 95 -13.35 -10.82 -2.04
N ASP A 96 -12.51 -11.20 -3.00
CA ASP A 96 -11.76 -12.45 -2.92
C ASP A 96 -10.72 -12.35 -1.79
N PRO A 97 -10.81 -13.19 -0.75
CA PRO A 97 -9.95 -13.06 0.41
C PRO A 97 -8.47 -13.38 0.10
N GLU A 98 -8.16 -14.21 -0.90
CA GLU A 98 -6.78 -14.47 -1.34
C GLU A 98 -6.17 -13.23 -2.00
N LEU A 99 -6.96 -12.50 -2.79
CA LEU A 99 -6.52 -11.24 -3.38
C LEU A 99 -6.36 -10.15 -2.31
N GLN A 100 -7.25 -10.09 -1.33
CA GLN A 100 -7.14 -9.16 -0.20
C GLN A 100 -5.90 -9.47 0.67
N LEU A 101 -5.65 -10.75 0.95
CA LEU A 101 -4.44 -11.20 1.65
C LEU A 101 -3.18 -10.72 0.91
N TRP A 102 -3.12 -10.92 -0.41
CA TRP A 102 -2.00 -10.44 -1.21
C TRP A 102 -1.85 -8.92 -1.14
N VAL A 103 -2.93 -8.15 -1.26
CA VAL A 103 -2.89 -6.68 -1.13
C VAL A 103 -2.28 -6.27 0.21
N VAL A 104 -2.76 -6.81 1.33
CA VAL A 104 -2.28 -6.45 2.66
C VAL A 104 -0.84 -6.91 2.88
N ALA A 105 -0.49 -8.11 2.42
CA ALA A 105 0.87 -8.65 2.48
C ALA A 105 1.88 -7.74 1.76
N THR A 106 1.54 -7.25 0.56
CA THR A 106 2.42 -6.32 -0.17
C THR A 106 2.60 -4.99 0.55
N LEU A 107 1.59 -4.52 1.30
CA LEU A 107 1.70 -3.31 2.10
C LEU A 107 2.61 -3.54 3.31
N TYR A 108 2.45 -4.66 4.02
CA TYR A 108 3.28 -5.01 5.18
C TYR A 108 4.75 -5.17 4.79
N ASP A 109 5.04 -6.04 3.81
CA ASP A 109 6.41 -6.32 3.39
C ASP A 109 7.11 -5.07 2.83
N THR A 110 6.37 -4.23 2.08
CA THR A 110 6.92 -2.95 1.59
C THR A 110 7.25 -2.02 2.74
N ALA A 111 6.36 -1.88 3.72
CA ALA A 111 6.60 -0.99 4.84
C ALA A 111 7.76 -1.48 5.70
N LEU A 112 7.83 -2.78 6.01
CA LEU A 112 8.95 -3.38 6.73
C LEU A 112 10.27 -3.14 5.97
N THR A 113 10.30 -3.43 4.67
CA THR A 113 11.48 -3.20 3.81
C THR A 113 11.96 -1.75 3.87
N ILE A 114 11.05 -0.78 3.81
CA ILE A 114 11.41 0.63 3.84
C ILE A 114 11.91 1.04 5.23
N ILE A 115 11.21 0.65 6.29
CA ILE A 115 11.59 0.98 7.67
C ILE A 115 12.96 0.40 7.99
N GLU A 116 13.22 -0.86 7.67
CA GLU A 116 14.51 -1.48 7.95
C GLU A 116 15.66 -0.89 7.12
N LYS A 117 15.38 -0.41 5.91
CA LYS A 117 16.38 0.33 5.11
C LYS A 117 16.74 1.69 5.69
N ILE A 118 15.91 2.27 6.56
CA ILE A 118 16.10 3.60 7.15
C ILE A 118 16.62 3.51 8.58
N TYR A 119 16.06 2.61 9.38
CA TYR A 119 16.31 2.51 10.81
C TYR A 119 17.14 1.28 11.19
N GLY A 120 17.42 0.38 10.26
CA GLY A 120 17.97 -0.94 10.55
C GLY A 120 16.89 -1.94 10.97
N PRO A 121 17.27 -3.21 11.22
CA PRO A 121 16.33 -4.25 11.63
C PRO A 121 15.52 -3.81 12.85
N LEU A 122 14.21 -4.07 12.81
CA LEU A 122 13.35 -3.81 13.97
C LEU A 122 13.63 -4.83 15.07
N ASP A 123 13.53 -4.40 16.33
CA ASP A 123 13.42 -5.35 17.43
C ASP A 123 12.12 -6.16 17.33
N ASP A 124 12.07 -7.32 17.98
CA ASP A 124 10.94 -8.24 17.87
C ASP A 124 9.62 -7.63 18.34
N ALA A 125 9.64 -6.78 19.36
CA ALA A 125 8.43 -6.14 19.88
C ALA A 125 7.84 -5.14 18.88
N ALA A 126 8.68 -4.32 18.25
CA ALA A 126 8.29 -3.38 17.20
C ALA A 126 7.84 -4.11 15.93
N ALA A 127 8.56 -5.17 15.53
CA ALA A 127 8.20 -5.99 14.38
C ALA A 127 6.85 -6.70 14.57
N ASP A 128 6.59 -7.25 15.76
CA ASP A 128 5.32 -7.91 16.09
C ASP A 128 4.16 -6.91 16.23
N ALA A 129 4.42 -5.72 16.79
CA ALA A 129 3.43 -4.65 16.84
C ALA A 129 3.00 -4.21 15.44
N MET A 130 3.98 -3.96 14.56
CA MET A 130 3.72 -3.65 13.16
C MET A 130 2.94 -4.79 12.49
N TYR A 131 3.34 -6.06 12.69
CA TYR A 131 2.65 -7.21 12.11
C TYR A 131 1.17 -7.30 12.50
N ARG A 132 0.84 -7.07 13.79
CA ARG A 132 -0.55 -7.05 14.28
C ARG A 132 -1.38 -5.93 13.64
N ASP A 133 -0.80 -4.78 13.37
CA ASP A 133 -1.53 -3.69 12.72
C ASP A 133 -1.89 -4.02 11.28
N TYR A 134 -1.04 -4.73 10.55
CA TYR A 134 -1.39 -5.22 9.21
C TYR A 134 -2.45 -6.31 9.22
N ALA A 135 -2.49 -7.16 10.26
CA ALA A 135 -3.62 -8.08 10.47
C ALA A 135 -4.95 -7.32 10.66
N ARG A 136 -4.94 -6.20 11.40
CA ARG A 136 -6.12 -5.32 11.59
C ARG A 136 -6.54 -4.64 10.29
N ILE A 137 -5.58 -4.13 9.51
CA ILE A 137 -5.82 -3.56 8.17
C ILE A 137 -6.52 -4.59 7.27
N GLY A 138 -6.03 -5.83 7.24
CA GLY A 138 -6.66 -6.89 6.46
C GLY A 138 -8.08 -7.20 6.94
N THR A 139 -8.28 -7.36 8.24
CA THR A 139 -9.61 -7.65 8.81
C THR A 139 -10.61 -6.53 8.50
N ALA A 140 -10.18 -5.26 8.60
CA ALA A 140 -11.01 -4.12 8.24
C ALA A 140 -11.39 -4.14 6.75
N LEU A 141 -10.57 -4.76 5.88
CA LEU A 141 -10.78 -4.90 4.43
C LEU A 141 -11.69 -6.10 4.10
N GLN A 142 -12.15 -6.83 5.13
CA GLN A 142 -12.95 -8.05 5.07
C GLN A 142 -12.15 -9.33 4.85
N LEU A 143 -10.81 -9.29 5.01
CA LEU A 143 -10.03 -10.51 5.09
C LEU A 143 -10.46 -11.28 6.36
N PRO A 144 -10.85 -12.56 6.26
CA PRO A 144 -11.13 -13.36 7.45
C PRO A 144 -9.94 -13.36 8.40
N PRO A 145 -10.11 -13.14 9.72
CA PRO A 145 -9.00 -13.03 10.65
C PRO A 145 -8.02 -14.22 10.63
N GLY A 146 -8.54 -15.43 10.36
CA GLY A 146 -7.73 -16.66 10.28
C GLY A 146 -6.94 -16.83 8.98
N MET A 147 -7.11 -15.97 7.97
CA MET A 147 -6.33 -16.03 6.72
C MET A 147 -5.05 -15.18 6.76
N TRP A 148 -4.93 -14.24 7.69
CA TRP A 148 -3.64 -13.59 7.92
C TRP A 148 -2.68 -14.61 8.55
N PRO A 149 -1.43 -14.75 8.07
CA PRO A 149 -0.52 -15.77 8.61
C PRO A 149 -0.33 -15.57 10.12
N LYS A 150 -0.29 -16.67 10.88
CA LYS A 150 -0.36 -16.58 12.35
C LYS A 150 0.80 -15.80 12.99
N ASP A 151 1.96 -15.83 12.34
CA ASP A 151 3.20 -15.22 12.80
C ASP A 151 4.09 -14.77 11.63
N ARG A 152 5.15 -14.02 11.94
CA ARG A 152 6.10 -13.50 10.94
C ARG A 152 6.83 -14.62 10.18
N ALA A 153 7.02 -15.80 10.77
CA ALA A 153 7.70 -16.92 10.11
C ALA A 153 6.79 -17.58 9.05
N GLU A 154 5.51 -17.73 9.35
CA GLU A 154 4.49 -18.19 8.40
C GLU A 154 4.28 -17.16 7.29
N PHE A 155 4.25 -15.87 7.62
CA PHE A 155 4.26 -14.80 6.63
C PHE A 155 5.47 -14.91 5.70
N GLY A 156 6.67 -15.13 6.24
CA GLY A 156 7.88 -15.29 5.45
C GLY A 156 7.80 -16.44 4.44
N ARG A 157 7.24 -17.58 4.84
CA ARG A 157 7.00 -18.73 3.94
C ARG A 157 5.99 -18.38 2.84
N TYR A 158 4.83 -17.85 3.23
CA TYR A 158 3.80 -17.39 2.29
C TYR A 158 4.37 -16.38 1.29
N TRP A 159 5.11 -15.38 1.76
CA TRP A 159 5.70 -14.34 0.94
C TRP A 159 6.69 -14.91 -0.07
N ALA A 160 7.62 -15.75 0.39
CA ALA A 160 8.63 -16.37 -0.46
C ALA A 160 8.00 -17.21 -1.58
N GLU A 161 7.00 -18.04 -1.25
CA GLU A 161 6.27 -18.86 -2.21
C GLU A 161 5.59 -17.97 -3.26
N ARG A 162 4.78 -17.00 -2.82
CA ARG A 162 4.01 -16.14 -3.73
C ARG A 162 4.91 -15.31 -4.64
N VAL A 163 5.99 -14.73 -4.12
CA VAL A 163 6.93 -13.93 -4.92
C VAL A 163 7.66 -14.79 -5.95
N SER A 164 7.99 -16.05 -5.62
CA SER A 164 8.70 -16.95 -6.55
C SER A 164 7.89 -17.28 -7.81
N THR A 165 6.57 -17.40 -7.68
CA THR A 165 5.65 -17.72 -8.78
C THR A 165 5.02 -16.50 -9.43
N LEU A 166 5.15 -15.31 -8.83
CA LEU A 166 4.49 -14.10 -9.33
C LEU A 166 5.07 -13.67 -10.68
N ARG A 167 4.20 -13.46 -11.68
CA ARG A 167 4.54 -12.96 -13.01
C ARG A 167 3.52 -11.92 -13.43
N ALA A 168 3.97 -10.74 -13.82
CA ALA A 168 3.05 -9.68 -14.21
C ALA A 168 2.47 -9.92 -15.61
N GLU A 169 1.14 -9.95 -15.72
CA GLU A 169 0.44 -10.06 -17.00
C GLU A 169 0.18 -8.70 -17.66
N TYR A 170 -0.12 -8.73 -18.96
CA TYR A 170 -0.34 -7.53 -19.78
C TYR A 170 -1.30 -6.49 -19.16
N PRO A 171 -2.47 -6.85 -18.58
CA PRO A 171 -3.35 -5.85 -17.96
C PRO A 171 -2.67 -5.06 -16.83
N GLY A 172 -1.97 -5.75 -15.93
CA GLY A 172 -1.22 -5.14 -14.84
C GLY A 172 -0.03 -4.32 -15.34
N VAL A 173 0.73 -4.85 -16.30
CA VAL A 173 1.86 -4.15 -16.94
C VAL A 173 1.41 -2.87 -17.65
N ARG A 174 0.25 -2.88 -18.30
CA ARG A 174 -0.31 -1.71 -18.98
C ARG A 174 -0.66 -0.61 -17.98
N VAL A 175 -1.31 -0.94 -16.86
CA VAL A 175 -1.61 0.03 -15.79
C VAL A 175 -0.32 0.57 -15.19
N ALA A 176 0.62 -0.31 -14.85
CA ALA A 176 1.93 0.05 -14.34
C ALA A 176 2.66 1.04 -15.26
N ARG A 177 2.66 0.79 -16.57
CA ARG A 177 3.27 1.68 -17.56
C ARG A 177 2.59 3.05 -17.61
N GLY A 178 1.26 3.09 -17.51
CA GLY A 178 0.50 4.34 -17.42
C GLY A 178 0.84 5.16 -16.17
N LEU A 179 1.08 4.50 -15.05
CA LEU A 179 1.49 5.13 -13.79
C LEU A 179 2.93 5.63 -13.83
N LEU A 180 3.85 4.81 -14.34
CA LEU A 180 5.28 5.11 -14.32
C LEU A 180 5.70 6.03 -15.47
N PHE A 181 4.98 6.04 -16.59
CA PHE A 181 5.31 6.83 -17.78
C PHE A 181 4.08 7.61 -18.29
N PRO A 182 3.51 8.52 -17.47
CA PRO A 182 2.34 9.30 -17.85
C PRO A 182 2.65 10.20 -19.06
N ARG A 183 1.80 10.17 -20.10
CA ARG A 183 1.95 10.99 -21.31
C ARG A 183 1.51 12.44 -21.11
N HIS A 184 0.41 12.64 -20.39
CA HIS A 184 -0.17 13.96 -20.13
C HIS A 184 -0.35 14.12 -18.62
N THR A 185 0.45 15.00 -18.01
CA THR A 185 0.38 15.23 -16.56
C THR A 185 0.87 16.62 -16.20
N ALA A 186 0.42 17.12 -15.05
CA ALA A 186 0.87 18.39 -14.48
C ALA A 186 2.41 18.41 -14.28
N LEU A 187 3.02 19.58 -14.40
CA LEU A 187 4.48 19.77 -14.33
C LEU A 187 5.09 19.25 -13.02
N TRP A 188 4.43 19.47 -11.90
CA TRP A 188 4.89 18.99 -10.59
C TRP A 188 4.97 17.45 -10.54
N TYR A 189 4.05 16.74 -11.21
CA TYR A 189 4.07 15.28 -11.26
C TYR A 189 5.24 14.78 -12.11
N ARG A 190 5.60 15.50 -13.18
CA ARG A 190 6.79 15.18 -14.01
C ARG A 190 8.10 15.25 -13.22
N ALA A 191 8.17 16.08 -12.17
CA ALA A 191 9.32 16.16 -11.29
C ALA A 191 9.40 14.98 -10.30
N ILE A 192 8.25 14.50 -9.80
CA ILE A 192 8.18 13.42 -8.79
C ILE A 192 8.35 12.03 -9.41
N ILE A 193 7.88 11.83 -10.64
CA ILE A 193 7.82 10.49 -11.24
C ILE A 193 9.19 9.83 -11.47
N PRO A 194 10.23 10.51 -12.01
CA PRO A 194 11.54 9.88 -12.21
C PRO A 194 12.17 9.29 -10.93
N PRO A 195 12.26 10.01 -9.79
CA PRO A 195 12.79 9.42 -8.57
C PRO A 195 11.86 8.33 -8.01
N ALA A 196 10.53 8.50 -8.09
CA ALA A 196 9.59 7.46 -7.67
C ALA A 196 9.79 6.17 -8.48
N ARG A 197 9.95 6.27 -9.80
CA ARG A 197 10.23 5.14 -10.71
C ARG A 197 11.56 4.47 -10.38
N PHE A 198 12.60 5.25 -10.10
CA PHE A 198 13.92 4.74 -9.72
C PHE A 198 13.87 3.93 -8.42
N LEU A 199 13.26 4.49 -7.36
CA LEU A 199 13.10 3.78 -6.09
C LEU A 199 12.26 2.52 -6.26
N THR A 200 11.17 2.64 -7.00
CA THR A 200 10.27 1.53 -7.30
C THR A 200 10.99 0.39 -8.01
N ALA A 201 11.79 0.68 -9.04
CA ALA A 201 12.57 -0.33 -9.74
C ALA A 201 13.60 -1.01 -8.82
N GLY A 202 14.34 -0.24 -8.01
CA GLY A 202 15.34 -0.80 -7.09
C GLY A 202 14.75 -1.60 -5.93
N LEU A 203 13.49 -1.35 -5.56
CA LEU A 203 12.80 -2.08 -4.50
C LEU A 203 12.09 -3.37 -4.98
N LEU A 204 11.95 -3.57 -6.29
CA LEU A 204 11.29 -4.73 -6.86
C LEU A 204 12.25 -5.92 -7.02
N PRO A 205 11.76 -7.17 -6.85
CA PRO A 205 12.46 -8.37 -7.31
C PRO A 205 12.83 -8.28 -8.79
N GLU A 206 13.95 -8.89 -9.17
CA GLU A 206 14.50 -8.80 -10.52
C GLU A 206 13.50 -9.23 -11.61
N GLN A 207 12.80 -10.36 -11.39
CA GLN A 207 11.83 -10.86 -12.35
C GLN A 207 10.69 -9.86 -12.62
N LEU A 208 10.09 -9.30 -11.57
CA LEU A 208 9.01 -8.31 -11.73
C LEU A 208 9.51 -7.03 -12.37
N ARG A 209 10.75 -6.64 -12.06
CA ARG A 209 11.40 -5.50 -12.72
C ARG A 209 11.48 -5.70 -14.23
N LYS A 210 11.83 -6.93 -14.68
CA LYS A 210 11.81 -7.32 -16.10
C LYS A 210 10.39 -7.33 -16.67
N ASP A 211 9.44 -7.94 -15.97
CA ASP A 211 8.04 -8.02 -16.44
C ASP A 211 7.43 -6.62 -16.68
N PHE A 212 7.77 -5.64 -15.82
CA PHE A 212 7.34 -4.25 -15.97
C PHE A 212 8.21 -3.41 -16.92
N GLY A 213 9.24 -3.99 -17.54
CA GLY A 213 10.12 -3.31 -18.49
C GLY A 213 10.98 -2.22 -17.85
N LEU A 214 11.35 -2.37 -16.58
CA LEU A 214 12.17 -1.42 -15.84
C LEU A 214 13.65 -1.79 -15.99
N ALA A 215 14.34 -1.14 -16.93
CA ALA A 215 15.77 -1.36 -17.12
C ALA A 215 16.55 -1.06 -15.83
N TRP A 216 17.50 -1.94 -15.51
CA TRP A 216 18.31 -1.83 -14.31
C TRP A 216 19.73 -2.31 -14.60
N SER A 217 20.70 -1.51 -14.16
CA SER A 217 22.12 -1.78 -14.39
C SER A 217 22.88 -1.63 -13.08
N ASP A 218 24.12 -2.08 -13.04
CA ASP A 218 24.96 -1.97 -11.84
C ASP A 218 25.14 -0.52 -11.38
N GLN A 219 25.09 0.45 -12.30
CA GLN A 219 25.11 1.86 -11.94
C GLN A 219 23.83 2.28 -11.20
N HIS A 220 22.67 1.77 -11.61
CA HIS A 220 21.41 1.99 -10.89
C HIS A 220 21.47 1.36 -9.50
N GLU A 221 21.99 0.14 -9.37
CA GLU A 221 22.14 -0.56 -8.08
C GLU A 221 23.04 0.23 -7.11
N ARG A 222 24.22 0.67 -7.57
CA ARG A 222 25.13 1.49 -6.75
C ARG A 222 24.49 2.81 -6.32
N ARG A 223 23.78 3.49 -7.23
CA ARG A 223 23.04 4.72 -6.91
C ARG A 223 21.93 4.46 -5.89
N PHE A 224 21.22 3.34 -6.02
CA PHE A 224 20.10 2.97 -5.15
C PHE A 224 20.58 2.74 -3.71
N HIS A 225 21.64 1.94 -3.54
CA HIS A 225 22.28 1.75 -2.24
C HIS A 225 22.79 3.05 -1.63
N ARG A 226 23.41 3.93 -2.44
CA ARG A 226 23.86 5.25 -1.98
C ARG A 226 22.68 6.11 -1.54
N THR A 227 21.58 6.12 -2.30
CA THR A 227 20.36 6.86 -1.95
C THR A 227 19.82 6.41 -0.60
N PHE A 228 19.65 5.10 -0.38
CA PHE A 228 19.16 4.59 0.91
C PHE A 228 20.15 4.82 2.05
N ARG A 229 21.46 4.76 1.82
CA ARG A 229 22.46 5.13 2.84
C ARG A 229 22.34 6.59 3.27
N ILE A 230 22.11 7.49 2.31
CA ILE A 230 21.90 8.91 2.60
C ILE A 230 20.58 9.10 3.35
N LEU A 231 19.50 8.46 2.89
CA LEU A 231 18.19 8.55 3.54
C LEU A 231 18.21 8.01 4.97
N ALA A 232 18.88 6.88 5.22
CA ALA A 232 19.04 6.30 6.55
C ALA A 232 19.73 7.25 7.55
N VAL A 233 20.64 8.11 7.07
CA VAL A 233 21.33 9.10 7.92
C VAL A 233 20.54 10.41 8.03
N ALA A 234 19.89 10.84 6.96
CA ALA A 234 19.25 12.16 6.89
C ALA A 234 17.80 12.16 7.39
N TYR A 235 17.02 11.13 7.05
CA TYR A 235 15.59 11.08 7.34
C TYR A 235 15.27 11.02 8.85
N PRO A 236 15.94 10.20 9.69
CA PRO A 236 15.67 10.16 11.13
C PRO A 236 15.92 11.51 11.84
N LYS A 237 16.72 12.40 11.24
CA LYS A 237 17.02 13.74 11.78
C LYS A 237 15.93 14.77 11.46
N LEU A 238 14.94 14.41 10.63
CA LEU A 238 13.85 15.32 10.31
C LEU A 238 12.90 15.49 11.52
N PRO A 239 12.38 16.72 11.74
CA PRO A 239 11.38 16.96 12.77
C PRO A 239 10.15 16.04 12.63
N PRO A 240 9.55 15.59 13.75
CA PRO A 240 8.35 14.73 13.72
C PRO A 240 7.21 15.26 12.85
N GLY A 241 7.00 16.59 12.81
CA GLY A 241 5.96 17.20 11.97
C GLY A 241 6.15 16.97 10.47
N ILE A 242 7.40 16.81 10.00
CA ILE A 242 7.69 16.45 8.60
C ILE A 242 7.55 14.93 8.42
N ARG A 243 8.09 14.16 9.37
CA ARG A 243 8.04 12.69 9.34
C ARG A 243 6.63 12.15 9.36
N TYR A 244 5.69 12.77 10.08
CA TYR A 244 4.31 12.28 10.22
C TYR A 244 3.27 13.09 9.43
N TRP A 245 3.71 14.11 8.68
CA TRP A 245 2.82 15.05 7.99
C TRP A 245 1.74 14.36 7.16
N PHE A 246 2.10 13.29 6.44
CA PHE A 246 1.18 12.67 5.50
C PHE A 246 0.05 11.91 6.21
N LYS A 247 0.35 11.24 7.33
CA LYS A 247 -0.67 10.67 8.23
C LYS A 247 -1.61 11.78 8.71
N ASP A 248 -1.06 12.86 9.26
CA ASP A 248 -1.84 13.96 9.82
C ASP A 248 -2.67 14.68 8.76
N TYR A 249 -2.17 14.76 7.52
CA TYR A 249 -2.92 15.27 6.38
C TYR A 249 -4.12 14.37 6.06
N CYS A 250 -3.91 13.06 5.92
CA CYS A 250 -4.97 12.09 5.63
C CYS A 250 -6.08 12.07 6.69
N LEU A 251 -5.72 12.07 7.99
CA LEU A 251 -6.69 12.02 9.07
C LEU A 251 -7.47 13.34 9.22
N ARG A 252 -6.79 14.49 9.11
CA ARG A 252 -7.48 15.80 9.16
C ARG A 252 -8.46 15.99 8.00
N GLU A 253 -8.14 15.46 6.82
CA GLU A 253 -9.06 15.52 5.70
C GLU A 253 -10.27 14.61 5.88
N LEU A 254 -10.05 13.41 6.44
CA LEU A 254 -11.15 12.51 6.79
C LEU A 254 -12.09 13.16 7.81
N ASP A 255 -11.55 13.85 8.82
CA ASP A 255 -12.36 14.62 9.78
C ASP A 255 -13.18 15.73 9.11
N ARG A 256 -12.59 16.44 8.15
CA ARG A 256 -13.31 17.48 7.39
C ARG A 256 -14.45 16.89 6.58
N ASP A 257 -14.23 15.74 5.95
CA ASP A 257 -15.27 15.05 5.18
C ASP A 257 -16.43 14.56 6.07
N LEU A 258 -16.11 14.02 7.25
CA LEU A 258 -17.10 13.57 8.24
C LEU A 258 -17.94 14.73 8.76
N LYS A 259 -17.31 15.86 9.09
CA LYS A 259 -18.01 17.08 9.52
C LYS A 259 -18.90 17.68 8.44
N ARG A 260 -18.51 17.55 7.16
CA ARG A 260 -19.29 18.05 6.02
C ARG A 260 -20.49 17.16 5.70
N ASN A 261 -20.40 15.86 5.97
CA ASN A 261 -21.43 14.87 5.70
C ASN A 261 -21.75 14.04 6.96
N PRO A 262 -22.31 14.67 8.01
CA PRO A 262 -22.67 13.95 9.23
C PRO A 262 -23.63 12.81 8.89
N GLN A 263 -23.32 11.59 9.34
CA GLN A 263 -24.25 10.46 9.19
C GLN A 263 -25.49 10.74 10.04
N PRO A 264 -26.71 10.45 9.55
CA PRO A 264 -27.89 10.55 10.40
C PRO A 264 -27.72 9.62 11.61
N SER A 265 -27.87 10.17 12.81
CA SER A 265 -27.86 9.42 14.05
C SER A 265 -28.92 8.32 13.97
N GLN A 266 -28.50 7.05 13.98
CA GLN A 266 -29.41 5.95 14.26
C GLN A 266 -29.83 6.08 15.73
N HIS A 267 -30.87 6.87 15.99
CA HIS A 267 -31.60 6.76 17.24
C HIS A 267 -32.16 5.34 17.31
N LEU A 268 -31.58 4.53 18.20
CA LEU A 268 -32.23 3.34 18.73
C LEU A 268 -33.52 3.82 19.42
N GLY A 269 -34.59 3.89 18.65
CA GLY A 269 -35.95 3.94 19.17
C GLY A 269 -36.22 2.60 19.83
N ILE A 270 -35.94 2.51 21.12
CA ILE A 270 -36.54 1.52 22.00
C ILE A 270 -38.02 1.94 22.10
N SER A 271 -38.86 1.33 21.29
CA SER A 271 -40.29 1.27 21.60
C SER A 271 -40.50 0.14 22.60
N ALA A 272 -41.01 0.53 23.76
CA ALA A 272 -41.57 -0.34 24.79
C ALA A 272 -42.85 -1.04 24.30
#